data_AF-A0A433NP43-F1
#
_entry.id   AF-A0A433NP43-F1
#
_cell.length_a   1.000
_cell.length_b   1.000
_cell.length_c   1.000
_cell.angle_alpha   90.00
_cell.angle_beta   90.00
_cell.angle_gamma   90.00
#
_symmetry.space_group_name_H-M   'P 1'
#
loop_
_entity.id
_entity.type
_entity.pdbx_description
1 polymer ?
#
loop_
_entity_poly.entity_id
_entity_poly.type
_entity_poly.pdbx_seq_one_letter_code
_entity_poly.pdbx_strand_id
1 'polypeptide(L)'
;MSKFTLLPTCINSAALVTTLALATIFYPARTLSQTPNNEGDATPQTGCLSGYSDGTYRGSRPVTRYEFAAGLNACLNQVDKLLPPHRENLATKKDFEVLIQRQKELNEQLRGLNQRVDRISPAKK
;
A
#
# COMPACT_ATOMS: atom_id res chain seq x y z
N MET A 1 29.07 -11.42 -16.77
CA MET A 1 29.77 -10.14 -16.48
C MET A 1 29.93 -9.38 -17.79
N SER A 2 28.96 -8.54 -18.14
CA SER A 2 28.97 -7.82 -19.44
C SER A 2 29.88 -6.60 -19.33
N LYS A 3 30.96 -6.61 -20.11
CA LYS A 3 31.94 -5.53 -20.20
C LYS A 3 31.31 -4.35 -20.94
N PHE A 4 31.06 -3.26 -20.22
CA PHE A 4 30.72 -1.96 -20.82
C PHE A 4 32.01 -1.37 -21.41
N THR A 5 32.24 -1.62 -22.70
CA THR A 5 33.29 -0.97 -23.49
C THR A 5 33.00 0.52 -23.61
N LEU A 6 33.89 1.32 -23.03
CA LEU A 6 34.01 2.77 -23.22
C LEU A 6 34.29 3.09 -24.70
N LEU A 7 33.34 3.74 -25.38
CA LEU A 7 33.62 4.49 -26.59
C LEU A 7 34.18 5.88 -26.19
N PRO A 8 35.19 6.42 -26.91
CA PRO A 8 35.80 7.69 -26.57
C PRO A 8 34.84 8.84 -26.88
N THR A 9 34.55 9.65 -25.87
CA THR A 9 33.72 10.86 -25.95
C THR A 9 34.47 11.98 -26.66
N CYS A 10 34.10 12.29 -27.90
CA CYS A 10 34.28 13.62 -28.47
C CYS A 10 32.93 14.34 -28.43
N ILE A 11 32.52 14.79 -27.23
CA ILE A 11 31.32 15.60 -27.07
C ILE A 11 31.76 16.93 -26.45
N ASN A 12 31.71 17.98 -27.27
CA ASN A 12 31.98 19.37 -26.87
C ASN A 12 31.30 19.71 -25.54
N SER A 13 31.94 20.55 -24.74
CA SER A 13 31.47 21.02 -23.43
C SER A 13 30.04 21.58 -23.45
N ALA A 14 29.56 22.09 -24.59
CA ALA A 14 28.19 22.55 -24.78
C ALA A 14 27.13 21.44 -24.74
N ALA A 15 27.45 20.20 -25.13
CA ALA A 15 26.50 19.09 -25.19
C ALA A 15 26.36 18.33 -23.86
N LEU A 16 27.34 18.46 -22.95
CA LEU A 16 27.22 17.95 -21.58
C LEU A 16 26.25 18.82 -20.75
N VAL A 17 26.23 20.13 -20.99
CA VAL A 17 25.32 21.05 -20.31
C VAL A 17 23.86 20.88 -20.78
N THR A 18 23.63 20.66 -22.09
CA THR A 18 22.27 20.47 -22.61
C THR A 18 21.67 19.14 -22.19
N THR A 19 22.44 18.05 -22.16
CA THR A 19 21.96 16.74 -21.66
C THR A 19 21.65 16.77 -20.16
N LEU A 20 22.46 17.46 -19.35
CA LEU A 20 22.18 17.64 -17.92
C LEU A 20 20.94 18.53 -17.68
N ALA A 21 20.74 19.57 -18.50
CA ALA A 21 19.57 20.44 -18.41
C ALA A 21 18.27 19.72 -18.79
N LEU A 22 18.27 18.89 -19.83
CA LEU A 22 17.09 18.11 -20.22
C LEU A 22 16.71 17.03 -19.19
N ALA A 23 17.67 16.49 -18.44
CA ALA A 23 17.38 15.53 -17.38
C ALA A 23 16.51 16.14 -16.27
N THR A 24 16.64 17.44 -15.97
CA THR A 24 15.82 18.11 -14.95
C THR A 24 14.37 18.39 -15.38
N ILE A 25 14.09 18.32 -16.70
CA ILE A 25 12.74 18.51 -17.24
C ILE A 25 11.95 17.19 -17.20
N PHE A 26 12.61 16.05 -17.43
CA PHE A 26 11.97 14.73 -17.46
C PHE A 26 12.01 13.98 -16.12
N TYR A 27 12.95 14.32 -15.23
CA TYR A 27 13.04 13.78 -13.88
C TYR A 27 12.71 14.86 -12.85
N PRO A 28 11.43 15.10 -12.53
CA PRO A 28 11.11 15.86 -11.34
C PRO A 28 11.70 15.11 -10.13
N ALA A 29 12.51 15.79 -9.31
CA ALA A 29 13.08 15.27 -8.07
C ALA A 29 12.03 15.03 -6.95
N ARG A 30 10.78 14.72 -7.34
CA ARG A 30 9.71 14.28 -6.45
C ARG A 30 9.65 12.75 -6.43
N THR A 31 10.72 12.10 -5.98
CA THR A 31 10.68 10.66 -5.67
C THR A 31 11.52 10.33 -4.43
N LEU A 32 11.31 11.06 -3.33
CA LEU A 32 11.65 10.60 -1.98
C LEU A 32 10.47 10.73 -1.03
N SER A 33 9.28 10.34 -1.50
CA SER A 33 8.20 9.91 -0.61
C SER A 33 7.55 8.69 -1.24
N GLN A 34 8.02 7.50 -0.85
CA GLN A 34 7.32 6.26 -1.15
C GLN A 34 5.93 6.32 -0.53
N THR A 35 4.89 6.08 -1.32
CA THR A 35 3.57 5.65 -0.81
C THR A 35 3.29 4.24 -1.34
N PRO A 36 2.93 3.27 -0.48
CA PRO A 36 2.44 1.98 -0.92
C PRO A 36 1.11 2.13 -1.67
N ASN A 37 0.89 1.22 -2.61
CA ASN A 37 -0.24 1.13 -3.53
C ASN A 37 -1.58 0.93 -2.80
N ASN A 38 -2.61 1.71 -3.17
CA ASN A 38 -4.03 1.32 -3.21
C ASN A 38 -4.80 2.39 -4.03
N GLU A 39 -5.03 2.15 -5.32
CA GLU A 39 -6.01 2.89 -6.14
C GLU A 39 -7.41 2.42 -5.72
N GLY A 40 -8.04 3.15 -4.81
CA GLY A 40 -9.38 2.79 -4.33
C GLY A 40 -9.95 3.55 -3.14
N ASP A 41 -9.38 4.67 -2.70
CA ASP A 41 -10.05 5.64 -1.83
C ASP A 41 -9.28 6.97 -1.89
N ALA A 42 -9.81 7.96 -2.62
CA ALA A 42 -9.27 9.31 -2.66
C ALA A 42 -9.90 10.20 -1.57
N THR A 43 -10.15 9.67 -0.37
CA THR A 43 -10.35 10.52 0.80
C THR A 43 -8.99 10.95 1.33
N PRO A 44 -8.61 12.25 1.27
CA PRO A 44 -7.49 12.73 2.04
C PRO A 44 -7.95 12.66 3.50
N GLN A 45 -7.62 11.57 4.19
CA GLN A 45 -7.65 11.52 5.64
C GLN A 45 -6.47 12.37 6.18
N THR A 46 -6.37 13.63 5.75
CA THR A 46 -5.69 14.68 6.50
C THR A 46 -6.49 14.82 7.78
N GLY A 47 -6.10 14.29 8.91
CA GLY A 47 -4.80 13.84 9.34
C GLY A 47 -4.91 14.08 10.82
N CYS A 48 -5.08 13.00 11.58
CA CYS A 48 -5.38 13.03 13.00
C CYS A 48 -4.44 13.93 13.83
N LEU A 49 -3.25 14.25 13.30
CA LEU A 49 -2.44 15.39 13.71
C LEU A 49 -2.95 16.71 13.09
N SER A 50 -3.84 17.40 13.80
CA SER A 50 -4.24 18.79 13.54
C SER A 50 -3.51 19.72 14.52
N GLY A 51 -2.28 20.13 14.20
CA GLY A 51 -1.58 21.24 14.87
C GLY A 51 -1.76 21.33 16.40
N TYR A 52 -1.94 22.54 16.91
CA TYR A 52 -2.28 22.82 18.31
C TYR A 52 -3.80 22.72 18.52
N SER A 53 -4.26 22.71 19.78
CA SER A 53 -5.69 22.62 20.15
C SER A 53 -6.55 23.78 19.65
N ASP A 54 -5.92 24.90 19.26
CA ASP A 54 -6.56 26.06 18.63
C ASP A 54 -6.73 25.87 17.10
N GLY A 55 -6.38 24.69 16.57
CA GLY A 55 -6.44 24.38 15.14
C GLY A 55 -5.32 25.04 14.33
N THR A 56 -4.34 25.69 14.98
CA THR A 56 -3.27 26.40 14.29
C THR A 56 -2.01 25.56 14.16
N TYR A 57 -1.22 25.86 13.13
CA TYR A 57 0.13 25.30 12.96
C TYR A 57 1.16 26.40 13.15
N ARG A 58 1.98 26.28 14.21
CA ARG A 58 3.01 27.27 14.56
C ARG A 58 4.39 26.86 14.01
N GLY A 59 4.48 26.71 12.69
CA GLY A 59 5.68 26.22 12.00
C GLY A 59 6.91 27.14 12.06
N SER A 60 6.74 28.39 12.53
CA SER A 60 7.84 29.35 12.69
C SER A 60 8.68 29.13 13.96
N ARG A 61 8.29 28.19 14.83
CA ARG A 61 9.00 27.87 16.08
C ARG A 61 9.27 26.36 16.16
N PRO A 62 10.43 25.94 16.68
CA PRO A 62 10.66 24.53 17.00
C PRO A 62 9.65 24.00 18.02
N VAL A 63 9.22 22.76 17.83
CA VAL A 63 8.30 22.06 18.73
C VAL A 63 9.11 21.36 19.83
N THR A 64 8.63 21.43 21.07
CA THR A 64 9.21 20.68 22.19
C THR A 64 8.76 19.21 22.16
N ARG A 65 9.54 18.31 22.78
CA ARG A 65 9.15 16.89 22.90
C ARG A 65 7.78 16.71 23.57
N TYR A 66 7.43 17.56 24.52
CA TYR A 66 6.15 17.49 25.23
C TYR A 66 4.97 18.00 24.40
N GLU A 67 5.16 19.09 23.64
CA GLU A 67 4.14 19.58 22.70
C GLU A 67 3.84 18.55 21.61
N PHE A 68 4.88 17.86 21.11
CA PHE A 68 4.70 16.75 20.18
C PHE A 68 3.93 15.58 20.82
N ALA A 69 4.30 15.18 22.04
CA ALA A 69 3.60 14.10 22.75
C ALA A 69 2.12 14.43 23.01
N ALA A 70 1.80 15.68 23.35
CA ALA A 70 0.43 16.14 23.51
C ALA A 70 -0.36 16.08 22.19
N GLY A 71 0.24 16.51 21.08
CA GLY A 71 -0.36 16.40 19.75
C GLY A 71 -0.59 14.95 19.32
N LEU A 72 0.36 14.06 19.61
CA LEU A 72 0.23 12.62 19.33
C LEU A 72 -0.85 11.98 20.20
N ASN A 73 -0.91 12.28 21.49
CA ASN A 73 -1.94 11.75 22.39
C ASN A 73 -3.35 12.24 21.98
N ALA A 74 -3.49 13.51 21.60
CA ALA A 74 -4.74 14.02 21.07
C ALA A 74 -5.16 13.27 19.80
N CYS A 75 -4.20 12.96 18.94
CA CYS A 75 -4.45 12.13 17.77
C CYS A 75 -4.92 10.72 18.15
N LEU A 76 -4.21 9.99 19.01
CA LEU A 76 -4.62 8.63 19.41
C LEU A 76 -6.06 8.57 19.93
N ASN A 77 -6.47 9.55 20.73
CA ASN A 77 -7.86 9.66 21.21
C ASN A 77 -8.88 9.90 20.08
N GLN A 78 -8.49 10.57 19.00
CA GLN A 78 -9.34 10.76 17.83
C GLN A 78 -9.41 9.48 16.99
N VAL A 79 -8.30 8.75 16.85
CA VAL A 79 -8.29 7.42 16.23
C VAL A 79 -9.26 6.50 16.96
N ASP A 80 -9.22 6.44 18.29
CA ASP A 80 -10.14 5.60 19.09
C ASP A 80 -11.63 5.92 18.87
N LYS A 81 -11.97 7.17 18.53
CA LYS A 81 -13.35 7.58 18.18
C LYS A 81 -13.73 7.24 16.74
N LEU A 82 -12.74 7.31 15.84
CA LEU A 82 -12.90 7.02 14.42
C LEU A 82 -12.83 5.53 14.10
N LEU A 83 -12.40 4.71 15.05
CA LEU A 83 -12.69 3.29 15.04
C LEU A 83 -14.10 3.14 15.63
N PRO A 84 -15.15 2.88 14.81
CA PRO A 84 -16.33 2.22 15.36
C PRO A 84 -15.83 1.03 16.18
N PRO A 85 -16.53 0.59 17.24
CA PRO A 85 -16.29 -0.76 17.73
C PRO A 85 -16.47 -1.66 16.51
N HIS A 86 -15.36 -2.12 15.91
CA HIS A 86 -15.33 -2.91 14.66
C HIS A 86 -15.94 -4.30 14.87
N ARG A 87 -16.75 -4.45 15.91
CA ARG A 87 -17.49 -5.61 16.38
C ARG A 87 -18.63 -6.00 15.45
N GLU A 88 -19.16 -5.05 14.67
CA GLU A 88 -20.29 -5.32 13.77
C GLU A 88 -19.91 -6.17 12.55
N ASN A 89 -18.64 -6.18 12.15
CA ASN A 89 -18.12 -6.99 11.04
C ASN A 89 -17.06 -8.01 11.47
N LEU A 90 -17.00 -8.36 12.76
CA LEU A 90 -16.11 -9.44 13.19
C LEU A 90 -16.69 -10.77 12.72
N ALA A 91 -15.83 -11.60 12.11
CA ALA A 91 -16.18 -12.97 11.79
C ALA A 91 -16.63 -13.69 13.06
N THR A 92 -17.86 -14.19 13.05
CA THR A 92 -18.43 -14.97 14.15
C THR A 92 -17.99 -16.42 14.02
N LYS A 93 -17.96 -17.16 15.13
CA LYS A 93 -17.72 -18.62 15.11
C LYS A 93 -18.61 -19.35 14.09
N LYS A 94 -19.88 -18.93 13.96
CA LYS A 94 -20.84 -19.45 12.98
C LYS A 94 -20.35 -19.26 11.54
N ASP A 95 -19.71 -18.15 11.22
CA ASP A 95 -19.20 -17.88 9.86
C ASP A 95 -18.04 -18.83 9.52
N PHE A 96 -17.16 -19.11 10.49
CA PHE A 96 -16.11 -20.11 10.33
C PHE A 96 -16.67 -21.52 10.11
N GLU A 97 -17.71 -21.90 10.84
CA GLU A 97 -18.39 -23.19 10.64
C GLU A 97 -18.99 -23.32 9.24
N VAL A 98 -19.61 -22.24 8.73
CA VAL A 98 -20.14 -22.19 7.36
C VAL A 98 -19.01 -22.35 6.33
N LEU A 99 -17.88 -21.68 6.51
CA LEU A 99 -16.72 -21.81 5.62
C LEU A 99 -16.15 -23.23 5.60
N ILE A 100 -16.04 -23.88 6.76
CA ILE A 100 -15.60 -25.28 6.86
C ILE A 100 -16.57 -26.19 6.11
N GLN A 101 -17.87 -25.96 6.27
CA GLN A 101 -18.88 -26.77 5.60
C GLN A 101 -18.83 -26.61 4.07
N ARG A 102 -18.72 -25.36 3.59
CA ARG A 102 -18.53 -25.06 2.16
C ARG A 102 -17.28 -25.74 1.60
N GLN A 103 -16.17 -25.74 2.33
CA GLN A 103 -14.94 -26.39 1.90
C GLN A 103 -15.10 -27.92 1.78
N LYS A 104 -15.85 -28.55 2.69
CA LYS A 104 -16.18 -29.98 2.61
C LYS A 104 -17.01 -30.29 1.38
N GLU A 105 -18.08 -29.52 1.16
CA GLU A 105 -18.97 -29.69 0.01
C GLU A 105 -18.21 -29.53 -1.32
N LEU A 106 -17.35 -28.51 -1.43
CA LEU A 106 -16.52 -28.32 -2.62
C LEU A 106 -15.61 -29.51 -2.88
N ASN A 107 -14.97 -30.07 -1.86
CA ASN A 107 -14.12 -31.25 -2.00
C ASN A 107 -14.91 -32.49 -2.45
N GLU A 108 -16.14 -32.66 -1.98
CA GLU A 108 -17.05 -33.72 -2.43
C GLU A 108 -17.47 -33.52 -3.89
N GLN A 109 -17.84 -32.29 -4.26
CA GLN A 109 -18.18 -31.93 -5.64
C GLN A 109 -17.01 -32.19 -6.59
N LEU A 110 -15.78 -31.83 -6.21
CA LEU A 110 -14.58 -32.10 -7.00
C LEU A 110 -14.32 -33.61 -7.19
N ARG A 111 -14.52 -34.42 -6.14
CA ARG A 111 -14.43 -35.89 -6.26
C ARG A 111 -15.48 -36.44 -7.23
N GLY A 112 -16.71 -35.95 -7.15
CA GLY A 112 -17.78 -36.33 -8.07
C GLY A 112 -17.48 -35.93 -9.52
N LEU A 113 -16.94 -34.73 -9.74
CA LEU A 113 -16.51 -34.28 -11.06
C LEU A 113 -15.38 -35.14 -11.62
N ASN A 114 -14.36 -35.45 -10.81
CA ASN A 114 -13.26 -36.31 -11.24
C ASN A 114 -13.74 -37.71 -11.63
N GLN A 115 -14.64 -38.32 -10.85
CA GLN A 115 -15.23 -39.61 -11.21
C GLN A 115 -16.01 -39.55 -12.54
N ARG A 116 -16.69 -38.44 -12.83
CA ARG A 116 -17.38 -38.25 -14.11
C ARG A 116 -16.38 -38.10 -15.26
N VAL A 117 -15.30 -37.34 -15.05
CA VAL A 117 -14.20 -37.20 -16.02
C VAL A 117 -13.56 -38.56 -16.31
N ASP A 118 -13.26 -39.35 -15.27
CA ASP A 118 -12.68 -40.69 -15.40
C ASP A 118 -13.56 -41.65 -16.20
N ARG A 119 -14.89 -41.54 -16.07
CA ARG A 119 -15.85 -42.37 -16.82
C ARG A 119 -15.88 -42.03 -18.31
N ILE A 120 -15.72 -40.76 -18.68
CA ILE A 120 -15.77 -40.30 -20.08
C ILE A 120 -14.40 -40.30 -20.75
N SER A 121 -13.32 -40.28 -19.96
CA SER A 121 -11.94 -40.34 -20.42
C SER A 121 -11.19 -41.38 -19.58
N PRO A 122 -11.42 -42.68 -19.81
CA PRO A 122 -10.70 -43.70 -19.09
C PRO A 122 -9.21 -43.53 -19.41
N ALA A 123 -8.39 -43.40 -18.37
CA ALA A 123 -6.95 -43.34 -18.52
C ALA A 123 -6.50 -44.52 -19.39
N LYS A 124 -5.99 -44.24 -20.60
CA LYS A 124 -5.40 -45.26 -21.48
C LYS A 124 -4.25 -45.90 -20.69
N LYS A 125 -4.42 -47.17 -20.34
CA LYS A 125 -3.36 -48.02 -19.86
C LYS A 125 -2.55 -48.55 -21.04
#